data_AF-A0A6L7SRE4-F1
#
_entry.id   AF-A0A6L7SRE4-F1
#
_cell.length_a   1.000
_cell.length_b   1.000
_cell.length_c   1.000
_cell.angle_alpha   90.00
_cell.angle_beta   90.00
_cell.angle_gamma   90.00
#
_symmetry.space_group_name_H-M   'P 1'
#
loop_
_entity.id
_entity.type
_entity.pdbx_description
1 polymer ?
#
loop_
_entity_poly.entity_id
_entity_poly.type
_entity_poly.pdbx_seq_one_letter_code
_entity_poly.pdbx_strand_id
1 'polypeptide(L)'
;MDLSNNTRKVLLVSSGLSPQVVTETLYALSMSPDDPWIPTEIHLITTQEGREIARHSLLNPEYGQFYRLVREYNLPKISFSMNNVHVIRNTKGEALSDICSEIDNQGCADTMVNIVREMTSDPESALHVSIAGGRKTMGYYLGYALSLYGRPQDKLSHVLVSRPYESHPEFFYPTRKSRLIHTRGERARTYDTREAKVSLAEIPFVRLRDGLPLSLQKGSSSFSLTVKAAQNILSGAELILDLENRVISISGEIIEDIAPAELAFYSWMARRCLD
;
A
#
# COMPACT_ATOMS: atom_id res chain seq x y z
N MET A 1 23.06 8.07 2.92
CA MET A 1 22.97 6.60 2.84
C MET A 1 22.71 6.25 1.39
N ASP A 2 23.52 5.37 0.83
CA ASP A 2 23.38 4.91 -0.55
C ASP A 2 22.15 4.00 -0.63
N LEU A 3 21.02 4.53 -1.12
CA LEU A 3 19.72 3.86 -1.18
C LEU A 3 19.68 2.72 -2.21
N SER A 4 20.79 2.47 -2.92
CA SER A 4 20.90 1.49 -4.00
C SER A 4 21.10 0.04 -3.53
N ASN A 5 21.41 -0.19 -2.24
CA ASN A 5 21.86 -1.49 -1.74
C ASN A 5 20.80 -2.31 -0.96
N ASN A 6 19.52 -1.93 -1.04
CA ASN A 6 18.45 -2.69 -0.38
C ASN A 6 18.31 -4.07 -1.03
N THR A 7 18.70 -5.12 -0.29
CA THR A 7 18.68 -6.51 -0.77
C THR A 7 17.26 -7.05 -0.90
N ARG A 8 16.31 -6.50 -0.13
CA ARG A 8 14.88 -6.86 -0.16
C ARG A 8 14.07 -5.74 -0.81
N LYS A 9 13.45 -6.04 -1.96
CA LYS A 9 12.61 -5.12 -2.73
C LYS A 9 11.20 -5.68 -2.85
N VAL A 10 10.23 -5.00 -2.24
CA VAL A 10 8.84 -5.45 -2.15
C VAL A 10 7.97 -4.64 -3.09
N LEU A 11 7.33 -5.29 -4.07
CA LEU A 11 6.28 -4.66 -4.86
C LEU A 11 4.92 -4.99 -4.25
N LEU A 12 4.20 -3.98 -3.76
CA LEU A 12 2.84 -4.12 -3.24
C LEU A 12 1.84 -3.50 -4.22
N VAL A 13 0.90 -4.31 -4.69
CA VAL A 13 -0.10 -3.90 -5.70
C VAL A 13 -1.51 -4.08 -5.13
N SER A 14 -2.38 -3.09 -5.29
CA SER A 14 -3.82 -3.29 -5.11
C SER A 14 -4.50 -3.60 -6.45
N SER A 15 -5.38 -4.60 -6.45
CA SER A 15 -6.21 -4.93 -7.63
C SER A 15 -7.64 -5.22 -7.23
N GLY A 16 -8.57 -4.79 -8.09
CA GLY A 16 -9.92 -5.33 -8.16
C GLY A 16 -9.92 -6.56 -9.08
N LEU A 17 -10.82 -6.54 -10.07
CA LEU A 17 -11.02 -7.63 -11.03
C LEU A 17 -9.97 -7.67 -12.16
N SER A 18 -9.04 -6.71 -12.20
CA SER A 18 -8.03 -6.59 -13.25
C SER A 18 -6.61 -6.85 -12.73
N PRO A 19 -6.21 -8.10 -12.46
CA PRO A 19 -4.89 -8.43 -11.94
C PRO A 19 -3.74 -8.16 -12.93
N GLN A 20 -4.05 -7.80 -14.19
CA GLN A 20 -3.09 -7.34 -15.21
C GLN A 20 -2.15 -6.27 -14.66
N VAL A 21 -2.65 -5.39 -13.78
CA VAL A 21 -1.88 -4.29 -13.18
C VAL A 21 -0.60 -4.77 -12.48
N VAL A 22 -0.56 -6.01 -12.00
CA VAL A 22 0.65 -6.62 -11.41
C VAL A 22 1.75 -6.77 -12.47
N THR A 23 1.43 -7.36 -13.62
CA THR A 23 2.40 -7.58 -14.69
C THR A 23 2.75 -6.29 -15.42
N GLU A 24 1.79 -5.37 -15.58
CA GLU A 24 2.02 -4.05 -16.16
C GLU A 24 3.00 -3.24 -15.30
N THR A 25 2.79 -3.22 -13.98
CA THR A 25 3.68 -2.53 -13.04
C THR A 25 5.06 -3.19 -13.01
N LEU A 26 5.12 -4.53 -12.90
CA LEU A 26 6.40 -5.25 -12.88
C LEU A 26 7.20 -5.00 -14.17
N TYR A 27 6.53 -5.02 -15.33
CA TYR A 27 7.17 -4.71 -16.60
C TYR A 27 7.75 -3.30 -16.60
N ALA A 28 6.96 -2.29 -16.23
CA ALA A 28 7.40 -0.90 -16.25
C ALA A 28 8.59 -0.64 -15.31
N LEU A 29 8.57 -1.27 -14.13
CA LEU A 29 9.69 -1.21 -13.17
C LEU A 29 10.96 -1.89 -13.72
N SER A 30 10.81 -3.06 -14.32
CA SER A 30 11.94 -3.87 -14.79
C SER A 30 12.55 -3.38 -16.11
N MET A 31 11.81 -2.59 -16.89
CA MET A 31 12.24 -2.07 -18.20
C MET A 31 12.54 -0.57 -18.17
N SER A 32 12.65 0.03 -16.98
CA SER A 32 13.08 1.42 -16.81
C SER A 32 14.48 1.60 -17.45
N PRO A 33 14.67 2.53 -18.40
CA PRO A 33 15.93 2.63 -19.17
C PRO A 33 17.17 2.95 -18.32
N ASP A 34 17.02 3.79 -17.29
CA ASP A 34 18.15 4.34 -16.54
C ASP A 34 18.44 3.55 -15.25
N ASP A 35 17.41 2.97 -14.63
CA ASP A 35 17.52 2.20 -13.38
C ASP A 35 16.39 1.17 -13.27
N PRO A 36 16.58 -0.06 -13.78
CA PRO A 36 15.64 -1.15 -13.58
C PRO A 36 15.45 -1.49 -12.11
N TRP A 37 14.23 -1.32 -11.60
CA TRP A 37 13.88 -1.72 -10.25
C TRP A 37 13.17 -3.07 -10.28
N ILE A 38 13.88 -4.16 -9.98
CA ILE A 38 13.29 -5.50 -10.00
C ILE A 38 12.99 -5.94 -8.56
N PRO A 39 11.72 -6.24 -8.20
CA PRO A 39 11.38 -6.69 -6.86
C PRO A 39 11.92 -8.10 -6.59
N THR A 40 12.29 -8.36 -5.34
CA THR A 40 12.56 -9.72 -4.85
C THR A 40 11.27 -10.47 -4.55
N GLU A 41 10.19 -9.75 -4.22
CA GLU A 41 8.88 -10.32 -3.97
C GLU A 41 7.73 -9.38 -4.34
N ILE A 42 6.58 -9.98 -4.65
CA ILE A 42 5.35 -9.26 -5.00
C ILE A 42 4.25 -9.67 -4.04
N HIS A 43 3.52 -8.67 -3.53
CA HIS A 43 2.31 -8.86 -2.75
C HIS A 43 1.11 -8.21 -3.45
N LEU A 44 -0.03 -8.90 -3.41
CA LEU A 44 -1.26 -8.45 -4.04
C LEU A 44 -2.35 -8.29 -2.98
N ILE A 45 -2.90 -7.09 -2.84
CA ILE A 45 -4.09 -6.84 -2.01
C ILE A 45 -5.32 -6.85 -2.92
N THR A 46 -6.29 -7.70 -2.63
CA THR A 46 -7.49 -7.85 -3.45
C THR A 46 -8.67 -8.43 -2.66
N THR A 47 -9.83 -8.55 -3.29
CA THR A 47 -11.01 -9.25 -2.73
C THR A 47 -10.91 -10.75 -2.97
N GLN A 48 -11.84 -11.53 -2.42
CA GLN A 48 -11.91 -12.98 -2.64
C GLN A 48 -12.08 -13.31 -4.14
N GLU A 49 -12.90 -12.55 -4.87
CA GLU A 49 -13.06 -12.73 -6.31
C GLU A 49 -11.76 -12.42 -7.06
N GLY A 50 -11.12 -11.29 -6.75
CA GLY A 50 -9.84 -10.93 -7.38
C GLY A 50 -8.71 -11.92 -7.08
N ARG A 51 -8.72 -12.58 -5.91
CA ARG A 51 -7.79 -13.68 -5.58
C ARG A 51 -7.95 -14.86 -6.54
N GLU A 52 -9.17 -15.26 -6.86
CA GLU A 52 -9.42 -16.37 -7.79
C GLU A 52 -9.00 -16.01 -9.22
N ILE A 53 -9.29 -14.78 -9.66
CA ILE A 53 -8.84 -14.30 -10.97
C ILE A 53 -7.30 -14.27 -11.02
N ALA A 54 -6.62 -13.79 -9.98
CA ALA A 54 -5.17 -13.78 -9.91
C ALA A 54 -4.57 -15.20 -9.92
N ARG A 55 -5.20 -16.14 -9.20
CA ARG A 55 -4.80 -17.56 -9.19
C ARG A 55 -4.79 -18.16 -10.60
N HIS A 56 -5.83 -17.88 -11.38
CA HIS A 56 -5.94 -18.40 -12.75
C HIS A 56 -5.08 -17.63 -13.76
N SER A 57 -5.16 -16.30 -13.76
CA SER A 57 -4.55 -15.47 -14.80
C SER A 57 -3.05 -15.23 -14.59
N LEU A 58 -2.60 -15.03 -13.35
CA LEU A 58 -1.21 -14.71 -13.04
C LEU A 58 -0.42 -15.93 -12.56
N LEU A 59 -1.00 -16.70 -11.64
CA LEU A 59 -0.27 -17.68 -10.82
C LEU A 59 -0.51 -19.13 -11.23
N ASN A 60 -1.18 -19.39 -12.35
CA ASN A 60 -1.28 -20.74 -12.88
C ASN A 60 0.12 -21.24 -13.32
N PRO A 61 0.59 -22.43 -12.90
CA PRO A 61 1.93 -22.91 -13.23
C PRO A 61 2.21 -23.09 -14.73
N GLU A 62 1.18 -23.43 -15.52
CA GLU A 62 1.31 -23.72 -16.95
C GLU A 62 1.25 -22.44 -17.79
N TYR A 63 0.23 -21.60 -17.53
CA TYR A 63 -0.11 -20.46 -18.40
C TYR A 63 -0.18 -19.11 -17.69
N GLY A 64 0.20 -19.04 -16.42
CA GLY A 64 0.19 -17.81 -15.63
C GLY A 64 1.03 -16.70 -16.24
N GLN A 65 0.42 -15.53 -16.43
CA GLN A 65 1.05 -14.40 -17.14
C GLN A 65 2.24 -13.83 -16.38
N PHE A 66 2.27 -13.93 -15.05
CA PHE A 66 3.43 -13.54 -14.25
C PHE A 66 4.65 -14.41 -14.60
N TYR A 67 4.51 -15.73 -14.58
CA TYR A 67 5.62 -16.62 -14.93
C TYR A 67 6.05 -16.46 -16.39
N ARG A 68 5.10 -16.18 -17.28
CA ARG A 68 5.41 -15.88 -18.68
C ARG A 68 6.24 -14.61 -18.81
N LEU A 69 5.87 -13.51 -18.13
CA LEU A 69 6.63 -12.25 -18.10
C LEU A 69 8.07 -12.50 -17.60
N VAL A 70 8.21 -13.17 -16.46
CA VAL A 70 9.51 -13.50 -15.86
C VAL A 70 10.41 -14.26 -16.84
N ARG A 71 9.88 -15.29 -17.51
CA ARG A 71 10.63 -16.07 -18.51
C ARG A 71 10.94 -15.26 -19.77
N GLU A 72 9.96 -14.56 -20.31
CA GLU A 72 10.07 -13.86 -21.59
C GLU A 72 11.10 -12.73 -21.53
N TYR A 73 11.17 -12.03 -20.39
CA TYR A 73 12.12 -10.94 -20.15
C TYR A 73 13.39 -11.34 -19.40
N ASN A 74 13.54 -12.63 -19.06
CA ASN A 74 14.68 -13.14 -18.30
C ASN A 74 14.90 -12.40 -16.97
N LEU A 75 13.79 -12.17 -16.24
CA LEU A 75 13.84 -11.54 -14.92
C LEU A 75 14.47 -12.53 -13.90
N PRO A 76 15.19 -12.02 -12.88
CA PRO A 76 15.65 -12.85 -11.77
C PRO A 76 14.49 -13.50 -11.02
N LYS A 77 14.79 -14.39 -10.09
CA LYS A 77 13.77 -15.04 -9.27
C LYS A 77 13.02 -14.00 -8.42
N ILE A 78 11.69 -13.94 -8.59
CA ILE A 78 10.78 -13.10 -7.83
C ILE A 78 9.82 -14.02 -7.07
N SER A 79 9.72 -13.84 -5.74
CA SER A 79 8.75 -14.57 -4.92
C SER A 79 7.35 -14.01 -5.14
N PHE A 80 6.48 -14.77 -5.79
CA PHE A 80 5.06 -14.43 -5.91
C PHE A 80 4.22 -15.71 -6.01
N SER A 81 3.41 -15.94 -4.97
CA SER A 81 2.57 -17.13 -4.84
C SER A 81 1.23 -16.76 -4.20
N MET A 82 0.33 -17.74 -4.06
CA MET A 82 -0.95 -17.54 -3.37
C MET A 82 -0.82 -17.13 -1.89
N ASN A 83 0.35 -17.36 -1.28
CA ASN A 83 0.64 -16.90 0.08
C ASN A 83 0.92 -15.39 0.14
N ASN A 84 1.28 -14.77 -0.99
CA ASN A 84 1.51 -13.34 -1.11
C ASN A 84 0.26 -12.57 -1.56
N VAL A 85 -0.86 -13.26 -1.77
CA VAL A 85 -2.15 -12.65 -2.11
C VAL A 85 -2.94 -12.44 -0.81
N HIS A 86 -3.11 -11.18 -0.44
CA HIS A 86 -3.82 -10.72 0.74
C HIS A 86 -5.28 -10.43 0.39
N VAL A 87 -6.19 -11.20 0.99
CA VAL A 87 -7.63 -10.97 0.83
C VAL A 87 -8.08 -9.95 1.86
N ILE A 88 -8.78 -8.91 1.41
CA ILE A 88 -9.39 -7.92 2.29
C ILE A 88 -10.47 -8.59 3.13
N ARG A 89 -10.44 -8.29 4.42
CA ARG A 89 -11.41 -8.79 5.40
C ARG A 89 -12.17 -7.65 6.04
N ASN A 90 -13.41 -7.90 6.45
CA ASN A 90 -14.15 -6.95 7.27
C ASN A 90 -13.65 -6.95 8.74
N THR A 91 -14.25 -6.10 9.57
CA THR A 91 -13.92 -5.98 11.00
C THR A 91 -14.20 -7.25 11.82
N LYS A 92 -14.97 -8.21 11.28
CA LYS A 92 -15.22 -9.53 11.87
C LYS A 92 -14.24 -10.60 11.39
N GLY A 93 -13.30 -10.25 10.50
CA GLY A 93 -12.33 -11.17 9.91
C GLY A 93 -12.86 -11.98 8.72
N GLU A 94 -14.07 -11.71 8.24
CA GLU A 94 -14.67 -12.41 7.10
C GLU A 94 -14.06 -11.88 5.79
N ALA A 95 -13.73 -12.78 4.87
CA ALA A 95 -13.20 -12.41 3.56
C ALA A 95 -14.28 -11.71 2.72
N LEU A 96 -13.92 -10.58 2.11
CA LEU A 96 -14.85 -9.80 1.30
C LEU A 96 -14.82 -10.25 -0.15
N SER A 97 -15.99 -10.53 -0.74
CA SER A 97 -16.15 -10.70 -2.18
C SER A 97 -16.07 -9.36 -2.92
N ASP A 98 -16.67 -8.32 -2.36
CA ASP A 98 -16.64 -6.93 -2.82
C ASP A 98 -16.74 -5.97 -1.62
N ILE A 99 -16.40 -4.69 -1.82
CA ILE A 99 -16.33 -3.66 -0.77
C ILE A 99 -17.52 -2.70 -0.95
N CYS A 100 -18.67 -3.03 -0.38
CA CYS A 100 -19.94 -2.35 -0.66
C CYS A 100 -20.48 -1.49 0.47
N SER A 101 -19.96 -1.63 1.70
CA SER A 101 -20.44 -0.91 2.88
C SER A 101 -19.34 -0.08 3.57
N GLU A 102 -19.74 0.74 4.54
CA GLU A 102 -18.79 1.48 5.39
C GLU A 102 -17.91 0.55 6.23
N ILE A 103 -18.49 -0.53 6.77
CA ILE A 103 -17.77 -1.55 7.54
C ILE A 103 -16.73 -2.25 6.66
N ASP A 104 -17.06 -2.51 5.40
CA ASP A 104 -16.13 -3.10 4.44
C ASP A 104 -14.97 -2.15 4.13
N ASN A 105 -15.26 -0.84 3.98
CA ASN A 105 -14.22 0.17 3.77
C ASN A 105 -13.29 0.30 4.99
N GLN A 106 -13.84 0.22 6.20
CA GLN A 106 -13.03 0.21 7.42
C GLN A 106 -12.10 -1.02 7.47
N GLY A 107 -12.63 -2.21 7.19
CA GLY A 107 -11.82 -3.44 7.11
C GLY A 107 -10.74 -3.37 6.02
N CYS A 108 -11.06 -2.75 4.87
CA CYS A 108 -10.11 -2.46 3.80
C CYS A 108 -8.97 -1.55 4.28
N ALA A 109 -9.30 -0.44 4.94
CA ALA A 109 -8.32 0.49 5.47
C ALA A 109 -7.40 -0.16 6.49
N ASP A 110 -7.97 -0.90 7.46
CA ASP A 110 -7.21 -1.62 8.48
C ASP A 110 -6.28 -2.67 7.87
N THR A 111 -6.76 -3.41 6.86
CA THR A 111 -5.96 -4.39 6.13
C THR A 111 -4.75 -3.72 5.44
N MET A 112 -4.97 -2.64 4.70
CA MET A 112 -3.90 -1.95 3.97
C MET A 112 -2.87 -1.31 4.90
N VAL A 113 -3.32 -0.68 5.98
CA VAL A 113 -2.44 -0.12 7.01
C VAL A 113 -1.55 -1.18 7.61
N ASN A 114 -2.13 -2.31 8.03
CA ASN A 114 -1.37 -3.38 8.67
C ASN A 114 -0.32 -3.96 7.72
N ILE A 115 -0.69 -4.21 6.46
CA ILE A 115 0.25 -4.74 5.45
C ILE A 115 1.38 -3.75 5.18
N VAL A 116 1.09 -2.46 4.98
CA VAL A 116 2.13 -1.46 4.74
C VAL A 116 3.03 -1.29 5.97
N ARG A 117 2.47 -1.29 7.19
CA ARG A 117 3.24 -1.24 8.44
C ARG A 117 4.20 -2.44 8.52
N GLU A 118 3.71 -3.65 8.25
CA GLU A 118 4.53 -4.87 8.25
C GLU A 118 5.64 -4.80 7.20
N MET A 119 5.32 -4.41 5.96
CA MET A 119 6.30 -4.34 4.86
C MET A 119 7.35 -3.25 5.07
N THR A 120 7.06 -2.22 5.87
CA THR A 120 7.99 -1.14 6.23
C THR A 120 8.64 -1.32 7.60
N SER A 121 8.50 -2.50 8.22
CA SER A 121 9.09 -2.81 9.53
C SER A 121 10.60 -3.09 9.46
N ASP A 122 11.04 -3.72 8.36
CA ASP A 122 12.44 -4.03 8.09
C ASP A 122 13.13 -2.82 7.43
N PRO A 123 14.01 -2.07 8.15
CA PRO A 123 14.59 -0.81 7.67
C PRO A 123 15.44 -0.96 6.40
N GLU A 124 15.95 -2.16 6.10
CA GLU A 124 16.82 -2.44 4.95
C GLU A 124 16.05 -2.86 3.68
N SER A 125 14.72 -2.94 3.78
CA SER A 125 13.86 -3.18 2.63
C SER A 125 13.46 -1.87 1.93
N ALA A 126 13.10 -1.97 0.65
CA ALA A 126 12.38 -0.92 -0.07
C ALA A 126 11.00 -1.43 -0.51
N LEU A 127 9.96 -0.62 -0.28
CA LEU A 127 8.60 -0.89 -0.70
C LEU A 127 8.25 0.01 -1.90
N HIS A 128 7.82 -0.60 -3.00
CA HIS A 128 7.18 0.11 -4.11
C HIS A 128 5.69 -0.23 -4.12
N VAL A 129 4.84 0.77 -3.98
CA VAL A 129 3.39 0.63 -3.95
C VAL A 129 2.78 1.05 -5.29
N SER A 130 1.90 0.20 -5.84
CA SER A 130 1.14 0.50 -7.06
C SER A 130 -0.36 0.58 -6.76
N ILE A 131 -0.96 1.75 -7.00
CA ILE A 131 -2.38 2.05 -6.79
C ILE A 131 -3.22 1.91 -8.08
N ALA A 132 -2.89 0.90 -8.88
CA ALA A 132 -3.37 0.76 -10.25
C ALA A 132 -4.78 0.13 -10.39
N GLY A 133 -5.31 -0.54 -9.37
CA GLY A 133 -6.59 -1.24 -9.49
C GLY A 133 -7.38 -1.37 -8.19
N GLY A 134 -8.67 -1.69 -8.34
CA GLY A 134 -9.62 -1.86 -7.24
C GLY A 134 -10.72 -0.81 -7.25
N ARG A 135 -11.56 -0.80 -6.20
CA ARG A 135 -12.43 0.34 -5.94
C ARG A 135 -11.54 1.56 -5.64
N LYS A 136 -11.98 2.76 -6.03
CA LYS A 136 -11.21 4.02 -5.86
C LYS A 136 -10.68 4.23 -4.44
N THR A 137 -11.46 3.81 -3.44
CA THR A 137 -11.09 3.89 -2.02
C THR A 137 -9.89 3.02 -1.67
N MET A 138 -9.64 1.90 -2.36
CA MET A 138 -8.47 1.05 -2.16
C MET A 138 -7.18 1.81 -2.45
N GLY A 139 -7.11 2.51 -3.59
CA GLY A 139 -5.95 3.33 -3.95
C GLY A 139 -5.71 4.46 -2.95
N TYR A 140 -6.78 5.10 -2.46
CA TYR A 140 -6.70 6.11 -1.42
C TYR A 140 -6.13 5.56 -0.11
N TYR A 141 -6.67 4.48 0.43
CA TYR A 141 -6.20 3.90 1.69
C TYR A 141 -4.77 3.39 1.60
N LEU A 142 -4.38 2.79 0.46
CA LEU A 142 -3.04 2.30 0.27
C LEU A 142 -2.01 3.43 0.18
N GLY A 143 -2.33 4.50 -0.56
CA GLY A 143 -1.52 5.72 -0.59
C GLY A 143 -1.44 6.38 0.79
N TYR A 144 -2.54 6.42 1.54
CA TYR A 144 -2.55 7.02 2.87
C TYR A 144 -1.79 6.18 3.91
N ALA A 145 -1.91 4.85 3.87
CA ALA A 145 -1.09 3.95 4.67
C ALA A 145 0.41 4.18 4.40
N LEU A 146 0.78 4.39 3.13
CA LEU A 146 2.16 4.73 2.79
C LEU A 146 2.57 6.13 3.27
N SER A 147 1.68 7.11 3.30
CA SER A 147 1.97 8.41 3.93
C SER A 147 2.26 8.27 5.43
N LEU A 148 1.55 7.36 6.12
CA LEU A 148 1.73 7.13 7.56
C LEU A 148 3.01 6.35 7.87
N TYR A 149 3.34 5.32 7.08
CA TYR A 149 4.42 4.37 7.42
C TYR A 149 5.59 4.34 6.44
N GLY A 150 5.47 4.99 5.28
CA GLY A 150 6.49 4.96 4.23
C GLY A 150 7.76 5.72 4.62
N ARG A 151 8.89 5.11 4.27
CA ARG A 151 10.26 5.59 4.56
C ARG A 151 10.87 6.26 3.33
N PRO A 152 12.00 6.98 3.46
CA PRO A 152 12.60 7.71 2.34
C PRO A 152 12.83 6.89 1.06
N GLN A 153 13.16 5.59 1.18
CA GLN A 153 13.35 4.67 0.05
C GLN A 153 12.05 4.17 -0.61
N ASP A 154 10.90 4.30 0.07
CA ASP A 154 9.65 3.71 -0.38
C ASP A 154 8.97 4.60 -1.43
N LYS A 155 8.42 4.00 -2.47
CA LYS A 155 7.84 4.71 -3.63
C LYS A 155 6.36 4.40 -3.82
N LEU A 156 5.64 5.35 -4.43
CA LEU A 156 4.25 5.21 -4.83
C LEU A 156 4.12 5.51 -6.32
N SER A 157 3.38 4.68 -7.05
CA SER A 157 3.12 4.94 -8.47
C SER A 157 1.74 4.48 -8.92
N HIS A 158 1.34 4.98 -10.09
CA HIS A 158 0.24 4.45 -10.87
C HIS A 158 0.76 4.03 -12.25
N VAL A 159 0.43 2.81 -12.69
CA VAL A 159 0.82 2.34 -14.01
C VAL A 159 -0.07 2.98 -15.08
N LEU A 160 0.55 3.42 -16.16
CA LEU A 160 -0.13 4.00 -17.32
C LEU A 160 0.10 3.08 -18.52
N VAL A 161 -0.98 2.61 -19.11
CA VAL A 161 -0.97 1.76 -20.30
C VAL A 161 -1.58 2.54 -21.45
N SER A 162 -0.89 2.59 -22.59
CA SER A 162 -1.43 3.24 -23.78
C SER A 162 -2.71 2.54 -24.27
N ARG A 163 -3.67 3.30 -24.80
CA ARG A 163 -4.79 2.72 -25.55
C ARG A 163 -4.29 2.02 -26.82
N PRO A 164 -4.94 0.93 -27.27
CA PRO A 164 -6.17 0.33 -26.74
C PRO A 164 -5.94 -0.78 -25.70
N TYR A 165 -4.71 -0.90 -25.18
CA TYR A 165 -4.31 -1.99 -24.29
C TYR A 165 -4.81 -1.79 -22.85
N GLU A 166 -4.99 -0.53 -22.43
CA GLU A 166 -5.57 -0.14 -21.15
C GLU A 166 -6.89 -0.88 -20.90
N SER A 167 -6.99 -1.61 -19.78
CA SER A 167 -8.16 -2.40 -19.40
C SER A 167 -8.55 -3.53 -20.38
N HIS A 168 -7.70 -3.88 -21.36
CA HIS A 168 -7.98 -4.98 -22.27
C HIS A 168 -7.77 -6.33 -21.56
N PRO A 169 -8.77 -7.23 -21.52
CA PRO A 169 -8.70 -8.45 -20.71
C PRO A 169 -7.56 -9.40 -21.10
N GLU A 170 -7.13 -9.35 -22.36
CA GLU A 170 -6.04 -10.19 -22.90
C GLU A 170 -4.65 -9.53 -22.86
N PHE A 171 -4.56 -8.25 -22.50
CA PHE A 171 -3.27 -7.55 -22.35
C PHE A 171 -2.76 -7.68 -20.91
N PHE A 172 -1.46 -7.91 -20.73
CA PHE A 172 -0.85 -8.06 -19.40
C PHE A 172 0.48 -7.32 -19.30
N TYR A 173 1.23 -7.26 -20.39
CA TYR A 173 2.47 -6.52 -20.57
C TYR A 173 2.82 -6.52 -22.06
N PRO A 174 3.69 -5.62 -22.54
CA PRO A 174 4.18 -5.67 -23.91
C PRO A 174 5.01 -6.94 -24.14
N THR A 175 4.59 -7.81 -25.06
CA THR A 175 5.35 -9.04 -25.35
C THR A 175 6.56 -8.75 -26.25
N ARG A 176 7.62 -9.54 -26.16
CA ARG A 176 8.77 -9.47 -27.06
C ARG A 176 8.43 -9.98 -28.46
N LYS A 177 7.61 -11.03 -28.53
CA LYS A 177 7.11 -11.59 -29.79
C LYS A 177 5.73 -11.04 -30.11
N SER A 178 5.41 -10.97 -31.40
CA SER A 178 4.09 -10.52 -31.84
C SER A 178 3.00 -11.39 -31.22
N ARG A 179 2.03 -10.74 -30.57
CA ARG A 179 0.82 -11.38 -30.06
C ARG A 179 -0.33 -10.43 -30.30
N LEU A 180 -1.22 -10.86 -31.18
CA LEU A 180 -2.38 -10.07 -31.60
C LEU A 180 -3.51 -10.21 -30.58
N ILE A 181 -4.17 -9.09 -30.29
CA ILE A 181 -5.42 -8.99 -29.51
C ILE A 181 -6.45 -8.21 -30.32
N HIS A 182 -7.73 -8.42 -30.02
CA HIS A 182 -8.83 -7.84 -30.77
C HIS A 182 -9.76 -7.02 -29.88
N THR A 183 -9.99 -5.75 -30.23
CA THR A 183 -10.99 -4.95 -29.54
C THR A 183 -12.40 -5.43 -29.88
N ARG A 184 -13.32 -5.35 -28.92
CA ARG A 184 -14.73 -5.70 -29.11
C ARG A 184 -15.53 -4.53 -29.70
N GLY A 185 -16.62 -4.82 -30.42
CA GLY A 185 -17.58 -3.83 -30.95
C GLY A 185 -17.54 -3.64 -32.47
N GLU A 186 -18.38 -2.73 -32.98
CA GLU A 186 -18.58 -2.50 -34.43
C GLU A 186 -17.33 -2.04 -35.18
N ARG A 187 -16.32 -1.52 -34.45
CA ARG A 187 -15.01 -1.14 -34.98
C ARG A 187 -13.90 -2.03 -34.41
N ALA A 188 -14.14 -3.33 -34.37
CA ALA A 188 -13.14 -4.31 -33.97
C ALA A 188 -11.86 -4.13 -34.80
N ARG A 189 -10.74 -3.95 -34.11
CA ARG A 189 -9.41 -3.79 -34.70
C ARG A 189 -8.46 -4.74 -34.01
N THR A 190 -7.46 -5.18 -34.76
CA THR A 190 -6.40 -6.05 -34.28
C THR A 190 -5.19 -5.19 -33.92
N TYR A 191 -4.60 -5.46 -32.75
CA TYR A 191 -3.43 -4.76 -32.23
C TYR A 191 -2.38 -5.76 -31.77
N ASP A 192 -1.11 -5.47 -31.98
CA ASP A 192 0.00 -6.29 -31.48
C ASP A 192 0.42 -5.79 -30.10
N THR A 193 0.29 -6.64 -29.08
CA THR A 193 0.64 -6.29 -27.69
C THR A 193 2.07 -5.79 -27.50
N ARG A 194 3.01 -6.16 -28.39
CA ARG A 194 4.38 -5.62 -28.41
C ARG A 194 4.44 -4.09 -28.59
N GLU A 195 3.46 -3.49 -29.25
CA GLU A 195 3.42 -2.05 -29.52
C GLU A 195 2.89 -1.22 -28.34
N ALA A 196 2.43 -1.88 -27.27
CA ALA A 196 1.93 -1.20 -26.09
C ALA A 196 3.04 -0.41 -25.37
N LYS A 197 2.73 0.83 -25.01
CA LYS A 197 3.57 1.65 -24.13
C LYS A 197 3.05 1.52 -22.71
N VAL A 198 3.93 1.12 -21.80
CA VAL A 198 3.63 1.01 -20.38
C VAL A 198 4.68 1.80 -19.61
N SER A 199 4.22 2.71 -18.76
CA SER A 199 5.07 3.60 -17.95
C SER A 199 4.50 3.75 -16.54
N LEU A 200 5.30 4.26 -15.60
CA LEU A 200 4.83 4.59 -14.24
C LEU A 200 4.75 6.10 -14.08
N ALA A 201 3.63 6.58 -13.56
CA ALA A 201 3.55 7.90 -12.96
C ALA A 201 3.91 7.76 -11.48
N GLU A 202 5.07 8.26 -11.08
CA GLU A 202 5.45 8.36 -9.66
C GLU A 202 4.57 9.43 -8.99
N ILE A 203 4.01 9.11 -7.83
CA ILE A 203 3.10 9.98 -7.09
C ILE A 203 3.82 10.43 -5.82
N PRO A 204 4.14 11.73 -5.67
CA PRO A 204 4.72 12.22 -4.43
C PRO A 204 3.69 12.12 -3.30
N PHE A 205 4.15 11.83 -2.09
CA PHE A 205 3.31 11.73 -0.91
C PHE A 205 4.03 12.27 0.33
N VAL A 206 3.25 12.73 1.30
CA VAL A 206 3.77 13.27 2.56
C VAL A 206 4.15 12.13 3.48
N ARG A 207 5.35 12.20 4.07
CA ARG A 207 5.84 11.19 5.01
C ARG A 207 5.60 11.66 6.43
N LEU A 208 4.78 10.92 7.16
CA LEU A 208 4.40 11.21 8.54
C LEU A 208 4.99 10.23 9.55
N ARG A 209 5.73 9.22 9.06
CA ARG A 209 6.27 8.12 9.89
C ARG A 209 7.03 8.63 11.11
N ASP A 210 7.94 9.58 10.91
CA ASP A 210 8.81 10.09 11.97
C ASP A 210 8.05 10.87 13.06
N GLY A 211 6.84 11.34 12.74
CA GLY A 211 5.94 11.95 13.71
C GLY A 211 5.18 10.94 14.56
N LEU A 212 4.99 9.69 14.10
CA LEU A 212 4.16 8.71 14.80
C LEU A 212 4.83 8.14 16.06
N PRO A 213 4.09 7.89 17.15
CA PRO A 213 4.61 7.21 18.33
C PRO A 213 5.16 5.83 17.97
N LEU A 214 6.29 5.43 18.57
CA LEU A 214 6.94 4.14 18.32
C LEU A 214 6.01 2.94 18.55
N SER A 215 5.07 3.05 19.48
CA SER A 215 4.05 2.03 19.76
C SER A 215 3.14 1.76 18.55
N LEU A 216 2.80 2.79 17.76
CA LEU A 216 1.97 2.65 16.56
C LEU A 216 2.79 2.25 15.33
N GLN A 217 4.10 2.52 15.33
CA GLN A 217 5.01 2.02 14.29
C GLN A 217 5.23 0.51 14.39
N LYS A 218 5.30 -0.03 15.62
CA LYS A 218 5.61 -1.45 15.89
C LYS A 218 4.41 -2.32 16.25
N GLY A 219 3.31 -1.73 16.70
CA GLY A 219 2.10 -2.44 17.13
C GLY A 219 1.08 -2.68 16.02
N SER A 220 0.03 -3.43 16.34
CA SER A 220 -1.19 -3.51 15.53
C SER A 220 -2.19 -2.45 16.01
N SER A 221 -2.44 -1.42 15.20
CA SER A 221 -3.49 -0.44 15.44
C SER A 221 -4.40 -0.30 14.23
N SER A 222 -5.67 0.00 14.46
CA SER A 222 -6.59 0.34 13.38
C SER A 222 -6.17 1.61 12.67
N PHE A 223 -6.64 1.77 11.44
CA PHE A 223 -6.45 2.97 10.64
C PHE A 223 -6.94 4.21 11.40
N SER A 224 -8.17 4.19 11.94
CA SER A 224 -8.73 5.32 12.66
C SER A 224 -7.92 5.73 13.89
N LEU A 225 -7.38 4.76 14.66
CA LEU A 225 -6.50 5.06 15.79
C LEU A 225 -5.17 5.68 15.33
N THR A 226 -4.59 5.18 14.24
CA THR A 226 -3.37 5.74 13.66
C THR A 226 -3.59 7.19 13.21
N VAL A 227 -4.70 7.44 12.50
CA VAL A 227 -5.04 8.79 12.04
C VAL A 227 -5.27 9.74 13.22
N LYS A 228 -6.00 9.30 14.25
CA LYS A 228 -6.21 10.10 15.46
C LYS A 228 -4.90 10.46 16.14
N ALA A 229 -3.98 9.51 16.28
CA ALA A 229 -2.68 9.77 16.87
C ALA A 229 -1.84 10.74 16.03
N ALA A 230 -1.82 10.58 14.69
CA ALA A 230 -1.14 11.50 13.79
C ALA A 230 -1.71 12.93 13.90
N GLN A 231 -3.04 13.06 14.00
CA GLN A 231 -3.71 14.35 14.19
C GLN A 231 -3.34 15.00 15.53
N ASN A 232 -3.32 14.23 16.62
CA ASN A 232 -2.95 14.73 17.95
C ASN A 232 -1.52 15.29 17.99
N ILE A 233 -0.60 14.71 17.22
CA ILE A 233 0.78 15.20 17.12
C ILE A 233 0.83 16.54 16.38
N LEU A 234 0.01 16.70 15.33
CA LEU A 234 -0.03 17.91 14.52
C LEU A 234 -0.80 19.06 15.17
N SER A 235 -1.75 18.78 16.07
CA SER A 235 -2.53 19.80 16.79
C SER A 235 -1.75 20.56 17.86
N GLY A 236 -0.50 20.19 18.12
CA GLY A 236 0.27 20.67 19.26
C GLY A 236 -0.10 19.93 20.54
N ALA A 237 0.84 19.86 21.48
CA ALA A 237 0.61 19.20 22.76
C ALA A 237 -0.27 20.09 23.65
N GLU A 238 -1.53 19.68 23.86
CA GLU A 238 -2.42 20.28 24.84
C GLU A 238 -2.26 19.55 26.19
N LEU A 239 -1.96 20.29 27.26
CA LEU A 239 -1.92 19.78 28.63
C LEU A 239 -3.02 20.47 29.43
N ILE A 240 -4.02 19.71 29.88
CA ILE A 240 -5.08 20.18 30.77
C ILE A 240 -4.85 19.57 32.15
N LEU A 241 -4.73 20.43 33.16
CA LEU A 241 -4.60 20.04 34.55
C LEU A 241 -5.91 20.34 35.28
N ASP A 242 -6.72 19.32 35.52
CA ASP A 242 -7.91 19.43 36.36
C ASP A 242 -7.52 19.17 37.82
N LEU A 243 -7.22 20.27 38.52
CA LEU A 243 -6.80 20.23 39.92
C LEU A 243 -7.92 19.80 40.88
N GLU A 244 -9.18 20.03 40.50
CA GLU A 244 -10.34 19.71 41.34
C GLU A 244 -10.60 18.21 41.34
N ASN A 245 -10.60 17.61 40.15
CA ASN A 245 -10.80 16.16 39.98
C ASN A 245 -9.50 15.35 40.05
N ARG A 246 -8.34 16.01 40.15
CA ARG A 246 -6.99 15.42 40.17
C ARG A 246 -6.67 14.59 38.93
N VAL A 247 -7.01 15.15 37.78
CA VAL A 247 -6.83 14.50 36.47
C VAL A 247 -5.88 15.32 35.62
N ILE A 248 -4.97 14.63 34.91
CA ILE A 248 -4.20 15.21 33.82
C ILE A 248 -4.76 14.68 32.50
N SER A 249 -5.02 15.57 31.55
CA SER A 249 -5.29 15.20 30.16
C SER A 249 -4.17 15.72 29.26
N ILE A 250 -3.61 14.81 28.45
CA ILE A 250 -2.59 15.14 27.45
C ILE A 250 -3.17 14.85 26.07
N SER A 251 -3.44 15.90 25.30
CA SER A 251 -4.01 15.80 23.95
C SER A 251 -5.27 14.90 23.89
N GLY A 252 -6.11 15.00 24.92
CA GLY A 252 -7.35 14.25 25.08
C GLY A 252 -7.21 12.83 25.67
N GLU A 253 -6.01 12.37 25.98
CA GLU A 253 -5.79 11.13 26.74
C GLU A 253 -5.75 11.44 28.24
N ILE A 254 -6.62 10.78 29.00
CA ILE A 254 -6.78 10.97 30.45
C ILE A 254 -5.80 10.05 31.18
N ILE A 255 -4.96 10.63 32.02
CA ILE A 255 -4.12 9.89 32.97
C ILE A 255 -4.86 9.85 34.30
N GLU A 256 -5.38 8.66 34.62
CA GLU A 256 -6.01 8.36 35.90
C GLU A 256 -4.94 8.02 36.96
N ASP A 257 -5.30 8.12 38.25
CA ASP A 257 -4.47 7.71 39.39
C ASP A 257 -3.10 8.41 39.53
N ILE A 258 -3.00 9.68 39.14
CA ILE A 258 -1.76 10.45 39.34
C ILE A 258 -1.51 10.76 40.82
N ALA A 259 -0.27 10.59 41.28
CA ALA A 259 0.07 10.91 42.66
C ALA A 259 -0.05 12.43 42.92
N PRO A 260 -0.53 12.88 44.09
CA PRO A 260 -0.69 14.31 44.39
C PRO A 260 0.60 15.13 44.22
N ALA A 261 1.76 14.53 44.52
CA ALA A 261 3.06 15.17 44.34
C ALA A 261 3.42 15.39 42.87
N GLU A 262 3.10 14.43 41.99
CA GLU A 262 3.32 14.53 40.55
C GLU A 262 2.39 15.59 39.95
N LEU A 263 1.11 15.60 40.34
CA LEU A 263 0.16 16.64 39.91
C LEU A 263 0.64 18.04 40.32
N ALA A 264 1.12 18.20 41.55
CA ALA A 264 1.67 19.47 42.02
C ALA A 264 2.91 19.90 41.20
N PHE A 265 3.79 18.94 40.88
CA PHE A 265 4.97 19.18 40.05
C PHE A 265 4.60 19.63 38.63
N TYR A 266 3.71 18.91 37.95
CA TYR A 266 3.22 19.29 36.63
C TYR A 266 2.51 20.65 36.63
N SER A 267 1.75 20.96 37.68
CA SER A 267 1.07 22.24 37.83
C SER A 267 2.03 23.41 38.01
N TRP A 268 3.09 23.20 38.80
CA TRP A 268 4.14 24.20 38.95
C TRP A 268 4.91 24.43 37.64
N MET A 269 5.27 23.35 36.94
CA MET A 269 5.90 23.41 35.61
C MET A 269 5.04 24.15 34.59
N ALA A 270 3.74 23.82 34.50
CA ALA A 270 2.81 24.43 33.56
C ALA A 270 2.67 25.94 33.78
N ARG A 271 2.59 26.39 35.04
CA ARG A 271 2.57 27.82 35.38
C ARG A 271 3.83 28.53 34.89
N ARG A 272 5.02 27.92 35.09
CA ARG A 272 6.29 28.49 34.63
C ARG A 272 6.45 28.59 33.12
N CYS A 273 5.71 27.80 32.34
CA CYS A 273 5.71 27.89 30.87
C CYS A 273 4.74 28.95 30.34
N LEU A 274 3.78 29.39 31.18
CA LEU A 274 2.80 30.43 30.85
C LEU A 274 3.25 31.84 31.30
N ASP A 275 4.17 31.91 32.27
CA ASP A 275 4.88 33.11 32.71
C ASP A 275 6.05 33.47 31.78
#